data_AF-A0A2A5J3R9-F1
#
_entry.id   AF-A0A2A5J3R9-F1
#
_cell.length_a   1.000
_cell.length_b   1.000
_cell.length_c   1.000
_cell.angle_alpha   90.00
_cell.angle_beta   90.00
_cell.angle_gamma   90.00
#
_symmetry.space_group_name_H-M   'P 1'
#
loop_
_entity.id
_entity.type
_entity.pdbx_description
1 polymer ?
#
loop_
_entity_poly.entity_id
_entity_poly.type
_entity_poly.pdbx_seq_one_letter_code
_entity_poly.pdbx_strand_id
1 'polypeptide(L)'
;MTFGNDAPQPLPSMPEPAPEPHAFQLTLIGEPQPVRIPERIWRSWFDNPAIVARFESKRYRRLDGQCWPWTSGVSSTGYGSFRAASLPGPSRRGTVPAHLFAYQLEYGVIPRLGWSNTDDAVLCHQCDFAGCTNPAHLRLGTRRTNRGEYELRRRNIASPLADVRGPAGRTRAIADAVRTGLSRNEDSAEIDRRIHLAEQAGLPFTLW
;
A
#
# COMPACT_ATOMS: atom_id res chain seq x y z
N MET A 1 58.52 -51.00 -17.34
CA MET A 1 57.92 -49.71 -17.70
C MET A 1 56.49 -49.73 -17.16
N THR A 2 56.26 -49.07 -16.03
CA THR A 2 54.97 -49.03 -15.32
C THR A 2 54.16 -47.84 -15.81
N PHE A 3 52.97 -48.09 -16.35
CA PHE A 3 52.02 -47.05 -16.75
C PHE A 3 51.34 -46.51 -15.49
N GLY A 4 51.54 -45.22 -15.21
CA GLY A 4 50.85 -44.50 -14.14
C GLY A 4 49.41 -44.19 -14.55
N ASN A 5 48.47 -44.55 -13.68
CA ASN A 5 47.07 -44.16 -13.76
C ASN A 5 46.94 -42.69 -13.35
N ASP A 6 46.75 -41.79 -14.31
CA ASP A 6 46.32 -40.41 -14.04
C ASP A 6 44.80 -40.36 -14.00
N ALA A 7 44.25 -40.37 -12.79
CA ALA A 7 42.85 -40.02 -12.57
C ALA A 7 42.68 -38.49 -12.67
N PRO A 8 41.63 -37.98 -13.34
CA PRO A 8 41.40 -36.54 -13.45
C PRO A 8 41.10 -35.94 -12.08
N GLN A 9 41.81 -34.87 -11.73
CA GLN A 9 41.57 -34.12 -10.50
C GLN A 9 40.17 -33.49 -10.51
N PRO A 10 39.45 -33.47 -9.38
CA PRO A 10 38.17 -32.77 -9.28
C PRO A 10 38.37 -31.27 -9.47
N LEU A 11 37.50 -30.66 -10.28
CA LEU A 11 37.46 -29.22 -10.51
C LEU A 11 37.33 -28.47 -9.16
N PRO A 12 37.97 -27.30 -9.00
CA PRO A 12 37.84 -26.50 -7.79
C PRO A 12 36.37 -26.16 -7.56
N SER A 13 35.90 -26.43 -6.35
CA SER A 13 34.55 -26.11 -5.88
C SER A 13 34.23 -24.64 -6.15
N MET A 14 33.11 -24.40 -6.83
CA MET A 14 32.55 -23.06 -6.98
C MET A 14 32.39 -22.43 -5.59
N PRO A 15 32.80 -21.16 -5.39
CA PRO A 15 32.58 -20.49 -4.11
C PRO A 15 31.08 -20.48 -3.82
N GLU A 16 30.73 -20.73 -2.55
CA GLU A 16 29.35 -20.58 -2.08
C GLU A 16 28.80 -19.22 -2.51
N PRO A 17 27.54 -19.13 -2.96
CA PRO A 17 26.95 -17.85 -3.33
C PRO A 17 27.04 -16.91 -2.13
N ALA A 18 27.73 -15.78 -2.32
CA ALA A 18 27.81 -14.73 -1.32
C ALA A 18 26.39 -14.35 -0.89
N PRO A 19 26.15 -14.08 0.41
CA PRO A 19 24.83 -13.64 0.86
C PRO A 19 24.42 -12.42 0.05
N GLU A 20 23.27 -12.52 -0.62
CA GLU A 20 22.63 -11.44 -1.38
C GLU A 20 22.76 -10.12 -0.60
N PRO A 21 23.37 -9.07 -1.17
CA PRO A 21 23.55 -7.82 -0.46
C PRO A 21 22.18 -7.29 -0.02
N HIS A 22 22.06 -6.94 1.25
CA HIS A 22 20.86 -6.30 1.79
C HIS A 22 20.44 -5.16 0.86
N ALA A 23 19.17 -5.15 0.42
CA ALA A 23 18.68 -4.09 -0.46
C ALA A 23 18.77 -2.73 0.25
N PHE A 24 19.77 -1.92 -0.10
CA PHE A 24 19.93 -0.55 0.35
C PHE A 24 19.24 0.40 -0.63
N GLN A 25 18.59 1.45 -0.12
CA GLN A 25 18.11 2.55 -0.96
C GLN A 25 19.24 3.59 -1.05
N LEU A 26 19.81 3.76 -2.24
CA LEU A 26 20.87 4.74 -2.48
C LEU A 26 20.26 6.16 -2.52
N THR A 27 20.78 7.06 -1.70
CA THR A 27 20.46 8.50 -1.73
C THR A 27 21.55 9.25 -2.50
N LEU A 28 21.16 10.23 -3.34
CA LEU A 28 22.09 11.04 -4.14
C LEU A 28 23.04 11.92 -3.30
N ILE A 29 22.69 12.23 -2.04
CA ILE A 29 23.56 12.86 -1.03
C ILE A 29 23.18 12.26 0.34
N GLY A 30 24.16 11.71 1.08
CA GLY A 30 24.00 11.12 2.41
C GLY A 30 24.21 9.60 2.49
N GLU A 31 24.39 9.10 3.72
CA GLU A 31 24.55 7.67 4.04
C GLU A 31 23.33 6.86 3.56
N PRO A 32 23.53 5.71 2.87
CA PRO A 32 22.46 4.86 2.36
C PRO A 32 21.44 4.53 3.46
N GLN A 33 20.19 4.94 3.27
CA GLN A 33 19.15 4.62 4.23
C GLN A 33 18.61 3.20 3.93
N PRO A 34 18.51 2.32 4.94
CA PRO A 34 17.95 1.00 4.73
C PRO A 34 16.50 1.13 4.24
N VAL A 35 16.10 0.28 3.30
CA VAL A 35 14.70 0.14 2.90
C VAL A 35 13.86 0.01 4.18
N ARG A 36 12.89 0.92 4.36
CA ARG A 36 12.15 1.08 5.64
C ARG A 36 11.62 -0.27 6.18
N ILE A 37 11.27 -1.19 5.28
CA ILE A 37 10.91 -2.58 5.55
C ILE A 37 11.51 -3.48 4.44
N PRO A 38 12.49 -4.35 4.74
CA PRO A 38 13.08 -5.27 3.74
C PRO A 38 12.06 -6.26 3.16
N GLU A 39 12.32 -6.75 1.93
CA GLU A 39 11.46 -7.72 1.22
C GLU A 39 11.11 -8.94 2.08
N ARG A 40 12.10 -9.54 2.77
CA ARG A 40 11.89 -10.70 3.66
C ARG A 40 10.81 -10.45 4.73
N ILE A 41 10.69 -9.20 5.20
CA ILE A 41 9.69 -8.84 6.22
C ILE A 41 8.31 -8.75 5.58
N TRP A 42 8.19 -8.18 4.38
CA TRP A 42 6.94 -8.18 3.62
C TRP A 42 6.44 -9.60 3.34
N ARG A 43 7.32 -10.49 2.86
CA ARG A 43 7.00 -11.91 2.64
C ARG A 43 6.49 -12.57 3.92
N SER A 44 7.19 -12.37 5.04
CA SER A 44 6.75 -12.91 6.34
C SER A 44 5.36 -12.45 6.79
N TRP A 45 4.92 -11.25 6.36
CA TRP A 45 3.57 -10.76 6.67
C TRP A 45 2.50 -11.39 5.78
N PHE A 46 2.82 -11.67 4.53
CA PHE A 46 1.91 -12.29 3.57
C PHE A 46 1.76 -13.80 3.82
N ASP A 47 2.85 -14.47 4.22
CA ASP A 47 2.85 -15.89 4.58
C ASP A 47 2.14 -16.16 5.92
N ASN A 48 1.84 -15.12 6.70
CA ASN A 48 1.14 -15.23 7.97
C ASN A 48 -0.38 -15.02 7.79
N PRO A 49 -1.20 -16.08 7.84
CA PRO A 49 -2.64 -15.97 7.59
C PRO A 49 -3.37 -15.08 8.61
N ALA A 50 -2.88 -14.99 9.85
CA ALA A 50 -3.49 -14.12 10.86
C ALA A 50 -3.26 -12.62 10.56
N ILE A 51 -2.12 -12.26 9.97
CA ILE A 51 -1.85 -10.88 9.54
C ILE A 51 -2.74 -10.52 8.35
N VAL A 52 -2.83 -11.41 7.36
CA VAL A 52 -3.69 -11.23 6.18
C VAL A 52 -5.16 -11.14 6.59
N ALA A 53 -5.67 -12.05 7.41
CA ALA A 53 -7.05 -12.00 7.91
C ALA A 53 -7.36 -10.69 8.65
N ARG A 54 -6.42 -10.20 9.48
CA ARG A 54 -6.57 -8.90 10.16
C ARG A 54 -6.58 -7.73 9.17
N PHE A 55 -5.81 -7.80 8.08
CA PHE A 55 -5.87 -6.80 7.02
C PHE A 55 -7.22 -6.83 6.31
N GLU A 56 -7.69 -8.01 5.90
CA GLU A 56 -8.97 -8.21 5.22
C GLU A 56 -10.15 -7.71 6.06
N SER A 57 -10.17 -7.99 7.36
CA SER A 57 -11.21 -7.52 8.27
C SER A 57 -11.32 -5.99 8.40
N LYS A 58 -10.32 -5.25 7.92
CA LYS A 58 -10.22 -3.78 8.01
C LYS A 58 -10.45 -3.08 6.68
N ARG A 59 -10.75 -3.83 5.61
CA ARG A 59 -11.20 -3.26 4.34
C ARG A 59 -12.56 -3.80 3.99
N TYR A 60 -13.38 -2.96 3.39
CA TYR A 60 -14.67 -3.37 2.84
C TYR A 60 -14.53 -3.54 1.33
N ARG A 61 -14.72 -4.78 0.84
CA ARG A 61 -14.66 -5.09 -0.58
C ARG A 61 -16.01 -4.79 -1.22
N ARG A 62 -15.98 -3.99 -2.28
CA ARG A 62 -17.13 -3.64 -3.11
C ARG A 62 -16.98 -4.30 -4.48
N LEU A 63 -18.11 -4.59 -5.13
CA LEU A 63 -18.16 -5.20 -6.47
C LEU A 63 -17.90 -4.15 -7.56
N ASP A 64 -17.91 -4.60 -8.83
CA ASP A 64 -17.90 -3.76 -10.03
C ASP A 64 -16.73 -2.77 -10.12
N GLY A 65 -15.56 -3.20 -9.64
CA GLY A 65 -14.36 -2.38 -9.65
C GLY A 65 -14.47 -1.14 -8.76
N GLN A 66 -15.39 -1.09 -7.80
CA GLN A 66 -15.51 0.07 -6.92
C GLN A 66 -14.34 0.18 -5.93
N CYS A 67 -14.17 1.36 -5.32
CA CYS A 67 -13.17 1.55 -4.27
C CYS A 67 -13.41 0.56 -3.12
N TRP A 68 -12.34 0.06 -2.50
CA TRP A 68 -12.44 -0.77 -1.28
C TRP A 68 -12.08 0.07 -0.06
N PRO A 69 -13.05 0.63 0.69
CA PRO A 69 -12.75 1.56 1.76
C PRO A 69 -12.00 0.87 2.91
N TRP A 70 -10.95 1.55 3.38
CA TRP A 70 -10.31 1.22 4.65
C TRP A 70 -11.19 1.66 5.82
N THR A 71 -11.44 0.76 6.77
CA THR A 71 -12.36 0.99 7.90
C THR A 71 -11.67 1.16 9.26
N SER A 72 -10.34 1.18 9.27
CA SER A 72 -9.52 1.27 10.49
C SER A 72 -8.71 2.57 10.55
N GLY A 73 -7.61 2.59 11.30
CA GLY A 73 -6.82 3.81 11.58
C GLY A 73 -6.46 4.61 10.33
N VAL A 74 -6.69 5.92 10.38
CA VAL A 74 -6.48 6.87 9.27
C VAL A 74 -5.47 7.93 9.70
N SER A 75 -4.45 8.17 8.86
CA SER A 75 -3.46 9.23 9.08
C SER A 75 -4.04 10.63 8.86
N SER A 76 -3.30 11.68 9.26
CA SER A 76 -3.71 13.07 9.00
C SER A 76 -3.79 13.40 7.50
N THR A 77 -3.06 12.68 6.65
CA THR A 77 -3.10 12.80 5.19
C THR A 77 -4.22 12.00 4.53
N GLY A 78 -5.02 11.27 5.32
CA GLY A 78 -6.18 10.53 4.87
C GLY A 78 -5.92 9.10 4.39
N TYR A 79 -4.66 8.69 4.27
CA TYR A 79 -4.34 7.29 3.98
C TYR A 79 -4.66 6.39 5.17
N GLY A 80 -5.20 5.21 4.86
CA GLY A 80 -5.31 4.12 5.83
C GLY A 80 -3.94 3.68 6.35
N SER A 81 -3.88 3.32 7.63
CA SER A 81 -2.68 2.86 8.33
C SER A 81 -2.90 1.46 8.88
N PHE A 82 -2.05 0.52 8.47
CA PHE A 82 -2.10 -0.86 8.91
C PHE A 82 -0.86 -1.23 9.70
N ARG A 83 -1.05 -1.78 10.91
CA ARG A 83 0.02 -2.38 11.71
C ARG A 83 0.11 -3.88 11.38
N ALA A 84 1.05 -4.25 10.52
CA ALA A 84 1.28 -5.62 10.10
C ALA A 84 1.95 -6.45 11.22
N ALA A 85 2.89 -5.86 11.96
CA ALA A 85 3.51 -6.47 13.12
C ALA A 85 3.92 -5.43 14.18
N SER A 86 4.19 -5.91 15.40
CA SER A 86 5.00 -5.19 16.38
C SER A 86 6.42 -5.73 16.26
N LEU A 87 7.28 -5.05 15.49
CA LEU A 87 8.68 -5.46 15.38
C LEU A 87 9.49 -4.93 16.58
N PRO A 88 10.49 -5.66 17.09
CA PRO A 88 11.34 -5.20 18.18
C PRO A 88 12.10 -3.90 17.82
N GLY A 89 12.27 -3.02 18.80
CA GLY A 89 13.04 -1.78 18.68
C GLY A 89 12.29 -0.52 19.15
N PRO A 90 12.99 0.61 19.29
CA PRO A 90 12.46 1.85 19.87
C PRO A 90 11.45 2.59 18.97
N SER A 91 11.32 2.20 17.70
CA SER A 91 10.37 2.81 16.77
C SER A 91 9.27 1.84 16.36
N ARG A 92 8.08 2.37 16.01
CA ARG A 92 6.90 1.63 15.53
C ARG A 92 7.14 0.95 14.17
N ARG A 93 8.11 0.05 14.11
CA ARG A 93 8.46 -0.76 12.94
C ARG A 93 7.31 -1.75 12.71
N GLY A 94 6.74 -1.73 11.50
CA GLY A 94 5.63 -2.61 11.10
C GLY A 94 4.30 -1.92 10.81
N THR A 95 4.21 -0.58 10.94
CA THR A 95 3.09 0.19 10.41
C THR A 95 3.36 0.65 8.99
N VAL A 96 2.43 0.35 8.07
CA VAL A 96 2.51 0.69 6.64
C VAL A 96 1.21 1.35 6.17
N PRO A 97 1.25 2.11 5.05
CA PRO A 97 0.03 2.53 4.36
C PRO A 97 -0.80 1.32 3.93
N ALA A 98 -2.11 1.36 4.18
CA ALA A 98 -3.00 0.24 3.89
C ALA A 98 -3.11 -0.08 2.39
N HIS A 99 -3.11 0.95 1.52
CA HIS A 99 -3.11 0.77 0.07
C HIS A 99 -1.84 0.07 -0.43
N LEU A 100 -0.69 0.35 0.19
CA LEU A 100 0.57 -0.31 -0.15
C LEU A 100 0.55 -1.79 0.24
N PHE A 101 0.00 -2.11 1.43
CA PHE A 101 -0.18 -3.50 1.83
C PHE A 101 -1.13 -4.23 0.86
N ALA A 102 -2.25 -3.61 0.48
CA ALA A 102 -3.18 -4.20 -0.51
C ALA A 102 -2.51 -4.49 -1.85
N TYR A 103 -1.78 -3.52 -2.41
CA TYR A 103 -1.14 -3.68 -3.71
C TYR A 103 -0.10 -4.80 -3.70
N GLN A 104 0.76 -4.83 -2.69
CA GLN A 104 1.81 -5.85 -2.62
C GLN A 104 1.30 -7.23 -2.22
N LEU A 105 0.16 -7.31 -1.52
CA LEU A 105 -0.52 -8.58 -1.27
C LEU A 105 -1.06 -9.19 -2.57
N GLU A 106 -1.56 -8.35 -3.50
CA GLU A 106 -2.13 -8.79 -4.77
C GLU A 106 -1.07 -9.07 -5.84
N TYR A 107 -0.12 -8.13 -6.03
CA TYR A 107 0.83 -8.14 -7.14
C TYR A 107 2.25 -8.54 -6.74
N GLY A 108 2.47 -8.85 -5.47
CA GLY A 108 3.78 -9.23 -4.92
C GLY A 108 4.60 -8.07 -4.36
N VAL A 109 5.69 -8.43 -3.69
CA VAL A 109 6.57 -7.46 -3.01
C VAL A 109 7.29 -6.60 -4.04
N ILE A 110 7.25 -5.29 -3.88
CA ILE A 110 8.05 -4.34 -4.64
C ILE A 110 9.43 -4.28 -3.98
N PRO A 111 10.51 -4.73 -4.63
CA PRO A 111 11.82 -4.89 -3.97
C PRO A 111 12.47 -3.56 -3.58
N ARG A 112 12.14 -2.47 -4.29
CA ARG A 112 12.68 -1.12 -4.05
C ARG A 112 11.56 -0.08 -4.11
N LEU A 113 11.05 0.30 -2.95
CA LEU A 113 10.28 1.52 -2.80
C LEU A 113 11.20 2.61 -2.24
N GLY A 114 11.22 3.76 -2.91
CA GLY A 114 12.01 4.90 -2.47
C GLY A 114 11.16 6.05 -1.93
N TRP A 115 11.71 6.77 -0.95
CA TRP A 115 11.04 7.91 -0.31
C TRP A 115 11.78 9.24 -0.44
N SER A 116 12.85 9.32 -1.22
CA SER A 116 13.77 10.47 -1.21
C SER A 116 14.01 11.08 -2.58
N ASN A 117 14.01 10.29 -3.65
CA ASN A 117 14.23 10.74 -5.02
C ASN A 117 12.91 10.99 -5.76
N THR A 118 12.89 11.93 -6.71
CA THR A 118 11.71 12.27 -7.53
C THR A 118 11.30 11.15 -8.48
N ASP A 119 12.25 10.30 -8.86
CA ASP A 119 12.04 9.15 -9.73
C ASP A 119 11.82 7.85 -8.95
N ASP A 120 11.72 7.93 -7.61
CA ASP A 120 11.37 6.79 -6.78
C ASP A 120 9.96 6.29 -7.12
N ALA A 121 9.84 4.96 -7.15
CA ALA A 121 8.58 4.28 -7.38
C ALA A 121 7.60 4.57 -6.23
N VAL A 122 6.40 5.04 -6.58
CA VAL A 122 5.28 5.29 -5.66
C VAL A 122 4.00 4.67 -6.23
N LEU A 123 3.06 4.37 -5.34
CA LEU A 123 1.71 3.98 -5.75
C LEU A 123 0.83 5.22 -5.88
N CYS A 124 0.25 5.41 -7.05
CA CYS A 124 -0.66 6.49 -7.39
C CYS A 124 -2.09 5.98 -7.34
N HIS A 125 -3.00 6.73 -6.70
CA HIS A 125 -4.43 6.47 -6.78
C HIS A 125 -4.99 7.00 -8.09
N GLN A 126 -5.64 6.11 -8.85
CA GLN A 126 -6.41 6.47 -10.03
C GLN A 126 -7.80 7.01 -9.65
N CYS A 127 -8.32 6.59 -8.49
CA CYS A 127 -9.63 7.00 -7.97
C CYS A 127 -9.61 8.25 -7.08
N ASP A 128 -8.45 8.87 -6.83
CA ASP A 128 -8.26 10.02 -5.92
C ASP A 128 -8.67 9.84 -4.44
N PHE A 129 -9.33 8.74 -4.09
CA PHE A 129 -9.70 8.41 -2.72
C PHE A 129 -8.53 7.78 -1.93
N ALA A 130 -7.91 8.55 -1.03
CA ALA A 130 -6.78 8.13 -0.19
C ALA A 130 -7.07 6.91 0.73
N GLY A 131 -8.34 6.72 1.10
CA GLY A 131 -8.79 5.58 1.90
C GLY A 131 -9.07 4.31 1.10
N CYS A 132 -8.89 4.32 -0.22
CA CYS A 132 -9.10 3.14 -1.07
C CYS A 132 -7.96 2.12 -0.88
N THR A 133 -8.31 0.84 -0.86
CA THR A 133 -7.38 -0.29 -0.80
C THR A 133 -7.61 -1.30 -1.91
N ASN A 134 -8.32 -0.91 -2.97
CA ASN A 134 -8.50 -1.73 -4.16
C ASN A 134 -7.21 -1.69 -5.01
N PRO A 135 -6.49 -2.82 -5.19
CA PRO A 135 -5.27 -2.86 -6.01
C PRO A 135 -5.49 -2.38 -7.44
N ALA A 136 -6.66 -2.63 -8.03
CA ALA A 136 -6.99 -2.18 -9.39
C ALA A 136 -7.10 -0.64 -9.50
N HIS A 137 -7.28 0.07 -8.39
CA HIS A 137 -7.30 1.53 -8.34
C HIS A 137 -5.92 2.16 -8.09
N LEU A 138 -4.88 1.34 -8.05
CA LEU A 138 -3.50 1.76 -7.80
C LEU A 138 -2.67 1.51 -9.04
N ARG A 139 -1.74 2.42 -9.31
CA ARG A 139 -0.76 2.30 -10.40
C ARG A 139 0.62 2.57 -9.85
N LEU A 140 1.60 1.76 -10.25
CA LEU A 140 3.00 2.08 -9.99
C LEU A 140 3.42 3.23 -10.90
N GLY A 141 3.97 4.29 -10.31
CA GLY A 141 4.44 5.47 -11.02
C GLY A 141 5.63 6.09 -10.28
N THR A 142 5.93 7.35 -10.62
CA THR A 142 6.95 8.14 -9.92
C THR A 142 6.29 9.28 -9.16
N ARG A 143 7.04 9.90 -8.24
CA ARG A 143 6.54 11.11 -7.55
C ARG A 143 6.21 12.22 -8.53
N ARG A 144 7.00 12.34 -9.61
CA ARG A 144 6.79 13.30 -10.68
C ARG A 144 5.45 13.07 -11.38
N THR A 145 5.16 11.84 -11.80
CA THR A 145 3.88 11.53 -12.44
C THR A 145 2.70 11.70 -11.49
N ASN A 146 2.82 11.24 -10.24
CA ASN A 146 1.77 11.38 -9.23
C ASN A 146 1.43 12.86 -8.96
N ARG A 147 2.45 13.72 -8.87
CA ARG A 147 2.26 15.16 -8.69
C ARG A 147 1.55 15.77 -9.89
N GLY A 148 1.97 15.45 -11.11
CA GLY A 148 1.33 15.94 -12.34
C GLY A 148 -0.16 15.55 -12.40
N GLU A 149 -0.49 14.28 -12.13
CA GLU A 149 -1.87 13.79 -12.10
C GLU A 149 -2.70 14.49 -11.01
N TYR A 150 -2.12 14.75 -9.84
CA TYR A 150 -2.78 15.52 -8.80
C TYR A 150 -3.09 16.96 -9.25
N GLU A 151 -2.11 17.66 -9.84
CA GLU A 151 -2.30 19.05 -10.28
C GLU A 151 -3.41 19.19 -11.32
N LEU A 152 -3.54 18.20 -12.22
CA LEU A 152 -4.59 18.14 -13.24
C LEU A 152 -5.98 17.89 -12.64
N ARG A 153 -6.07 17.05 -11.59
CA ARG A 153 -7.35 16.59 -11.03
C ARG A 153 -7.85 17.41 -9.86
N ARG A 154 -6.98 18.12 -9.13
CA ARG A 154 -7.34 18.82 -7.87
C ARG A 154 -8.42 19.90 -8.02
N ARG A 155 -8.68 20.38 -9.23
CA ARG A 155 -9.70 21.40 -9.53
C ARG A 155 -11.05 20.81 -9.95
N ASN A 156 -11.15 19.49 -10.10
CA ASN A 156 -12.42 18.83 -10.39
C ASN A 156 -13.28 18.75 -9.11
N ILE A 157 -14.38 19.51 -9.07
CA ILE A 157 -15.29 19.58 -7.93
C ILE A 157 -16.04 18.28 -7.65
N ALA A 158 -16.12 17.37 -8.63
CA ALA A 158 -16.70 16.04 -8.48
C ALA A 158 -15.66 14.99 -8.07
N SER A 159 -14.38 15.33 -8.03
CA SER A 159 -13.33 14.41 -7.58
C SER A 159 -13.38 14.25 -6.05
N PRO A 160 -13.04 13.05 -5.51
CA PRO A 160 -12.76 12.86 -4.09
C PRO A 160 -11.76 13.88 -3.48
N LEU A 161 -10.92 14.52 -4.30
CA LEU A 161 -10.00 15.58 -3.87
C LEU A 161 -10.72 16.86 -3.41
N ALA A 162 -11.95 17.10 -3.88
CA ALA A 162 -12.73 18.29 -3.57
C ALA A 162 -13.56 18.18 -2.29
N ASP A 163 -13.47 17.05 -1.58
CA ASP A 163 -14.25 16.82 -0.35
C ASP A 163 -13.95 17.91 0.70
N VAL A 164 -14.97 18.63 1.14
CA VAL A 164 -14.84 19.80 2.04
C VAL A 164 -14.28 19.43 3.41
N ARG A 165 -14.30 18.14 3.77
CA ARG A 165 -13.74 17.59 5.02
C ARG A 165 -12.25 17.23 4.87
N GLY A 166 -11.70 17.36 3.67
CA GLY A 166 -10.37 16.90 3.30
C GLY A 166 -10.25 15.36 3.22
N PRO A 167 -9.09 14.84 2.80
CA PRO A 167 -8.91 13.40 2.53
C PRO A 167 -9.09 12.51 3.76
N ALA A 168 -8.68 13.00 4.94
CA ALA A 168 -8.88 12.27 6.20
C ALA A 168 -10.34 12.30 6.66
N GLY A 169 -11.03 13.43 6.49
CA GLY A 169 -12.45 13.54 6.80
C GLY A 169 -13.30 12.62 5.92
N ARG A 170 -13.05 12.62 4.60
CA ARG A 170 -13.70 11.70 3.64
C ARG A 170 -13.52 10.23 4.05
N THR A 171 -12.27 9.83 4.30
CA THR A 171 -11.96 8.44 4.66
C THR A 171 -12.67 8.00 5.93
N ARG A 172 -12.68 8.86 6.97
CA ARG A 172 -13.39 8.57 8.22
C ARG A 172 -14.90 8.47 8.01
N ALA A 173 -15.51 9.40 7.27
CA ALA A 173 -16.94 9.39 6.99
C ALA A 173 -17.39 8.12 6.25
N ILE A 174 -16.63 7.69 5.23
CA ILE A 174 -16.92 6.44 4.51
C ILE A 174 -16.69 5.23 5.43
N ALA A 175 -15.64 5.23 6.24
CA ALA A 175 -15.39 4.16 7.22
C ALA A 175 -16.50 4.06 8.28
N ASP A 176 -17.06 5.19 8.72
CA ASP A 176 -18.20 5.24 9.64
C ASP A 176 -19.47 4.71 8.98
N ALA A 177 -19.73 5.07 7.72
CA ALA A 177 -20.86 4.55 6.93
C ALA A 177 -20.81 3.01 6.81
N VAL A 178 -19.65 2.47 6.47
CA VAL A 178 -19.43 1.01 6.39
C VAL A 178 -19.63 0.35 7.75
N ARG A 179 -18.99 0.86 8.81
CA ARG A 179 -19.10 0.29 10.16
C ARG A 179 -20.53 0.32 10.67
N THR A 180 -21.27 1.39 10.37
CA THR A 180 -22.69 1.50 10.71
C THR A 180 -23.50 0.41 10.03
N GLY A 181 -23.35 0.22 8.73
CA GLY A 181 -24.14 -0.80 8.03
C GLY A 181 -23.79 -2.23 8.44
N LEU A 182 -22.50 -2.53 8.65
CA LEU A 182 -22.07 -3.80 9.22
C LEU A 182 -22.66 -4.04 10.63
N SER A 183 -22.66 -3.02 11.50
CA SER A 183 -23.24 -3.14 12.85
C SER A 183 -24.74 -3.37 12.86
N ARG A 184 -25.43 -2.99 11.78
CA ARG A 184 -26.86 -3.15 11.58
C ARG A 184 -27.21 -4.44 10.82
N ASN A 185 -26.22 -5.25 10.47
CA ASN A 185 -26.38 -6.44 9.60
C ASN A 185 -27.10 -6.11 8.28
N GLU A 186 -26.80 -4.94 7.71
CA GLU A 186 -27.34 -4.54 6.42
C GLU A 186 -26.67 -5.32 5.29
N ASP A 187 -27.41 -5.51 4.19
CA ASP A 187 -26.85 -6.08 2.99
C ASP A 187 -25.85 -5.13 2.29
N SER A 188 -25.14 -5.67 1.30
CA SER A 188 -24.12 -4.90 0.58
C SER A 188 -24.68 -3.71 -0.19
N ALA A 189 -25.92 -3.78 -0.66
CA ALA A 189 -26.55 -2.69 -1.43
C ALA A 189 -26.87 -1.50 -0.52
N GLU A 190 -27.37 -1.76 0.68
CA GLU A 190 -27.64 -0.73 1.67
C GLU A 190 -26.34 -0.11 2.22
N ILE A 191 -25.30 -0.91 2.47
CA ILE A 191 -23.98 -0.38 2.84
C ILE A 191 -23.43 0.51 1.72
N ASP A 192 -23.55 0.11 0.46
CA ASP A 192 -23.12 0.90 -0.70
C ASP A 192 -23.90 2.22 -0.82
N ARG A 193 -25.21 2.19 -0.53
CA ARG A 193 -26.04 3.40 -0.45
C ARG A 193 -25.54 4.35 0.65
N ARG A 194 -25.16 3.83 1.82
CA ARG A 194 -24.57 4.65 2.90
C ARG A 194 -23.23 5.26 2.50
N ILE A 195 -22.37 4.48 1.84
CA ILE A 195 -21.10 4.99 1.31
C ILE A 195 -21.39 6.14 0.35
N HIS A 196 -22.29 5.95 -0.62
CA HIS A 196 -22.65 6.97 -1.59
C HIS A 196 -23.16 8.25 -0.92
N LEU A 197 -24.06 8.14 0.07
CA LEU A 197 -24.53 9.29 0.84
C LEU A 197 -23.40 10.01 1.60
N ALA A 198 -22.48 9.25 2.19
CA ALA A 198 -21.31 9.82 2.88
C ALA A 198 -20.36 10.53 1.91
N GLU A 199 -20.25 10.05 0.67
CA GLU A 199 -19.48 10.69 -0.40
C GLU A 199 -20.13 11.99 -0.86
N GLN A 200 -21.44 11.99 -1.11
CA GLN A 200 -22.22 13.17 -1.54
C GLN A 200 -22.20 14.27 -0.47
N ALA A 201 -22.33 13.91 0.81
CA ALA A 201 -22.29 14.87 1.92
C ALA A 201 -20.95 15.60 2.08
N GLY A 202 -19.89 15.11 1.42
CA GLY A 202 -18.59 15.78 1.40
C GLY A 202 -18.35 16.68 0.20
N LEU A 203 -19.20 16.61 -0.83
CA LEU A 203 -19.02 17.45 -2.03
C LEU A 203 -19.30 18.93 -1.68
N PRO A 204 -18.58 19.87 -2.31
CA PRO A 204 -18.87 21.28 -2.12
C PRO A 204 -20.30 21.58 -2.59
N PHE A 205 -21.00 22.45 -1.87
CA PHE A 205 -22.28 22.96 -2.34
C PHE A 205 -22.07 23.69 -3.66
N THR A 206 -22.72 23.19 -4.70
CA THR A 206 -22.75 23.86 -5.99
C THR A 206 -24.05 24.63 -6.09
N LEU A 207 -23.95 25.96 -6.20
CA LEU A 207 -25.07 26.84 -6.49
C LEU A 207 -25.33 26.81 -8.01
N TRP A 208 -25.99 25.77 -8.49
CA TRP A 208 -26.52 25.73 -9.86
C TRP A 208 -28.03 25.54 -9.79
#